data_AF-A0A496VUF0-F1
#
_entry.id   AF-A0A496VUF0-F1
#
_cell.length_a   1.000
_cell.length_b   1.000
_cell.length_c   1.000
_cell.angle_alpha   90.00
_cell.angle_beta   90.00
_cell.angle_gamma   90.00
#
_symmetry.space_group_name_H-M   'P 1'
#
loop_
_entity.id
_entity.type
_entity.pdbx_description
1 polymer ?
#
loop_
_entity_poly.entity_id
_entity_poly.type
_entity_poly.pdbx_seq_one_letter_code
_entity_poly.pdbx_strand_id
1 'polypeptide(L)'
;MSHQILALFPLLLLSFAMLVLCVFIFTRYFLNFPMLCLKLLLEIPELFINPIKFLTKIVHILSLQHLLTWLLTKVEEFCFNEVKPIIYGEAFIILLCTSFLFIFYPSAIILEEVALITVFFGLFAYKFLIIKYQIKPAVKRAKLFERSALNAYKRGFIQMTFSQFEKALAIYNQPAIANNFRFDIDRAKLFEQIGIVLYNKRRSKQASRYFSQAFDIYQEPHDFENAKLMKVHIRALKTGANILLEMGRRKDAWKRYKLIYELTGVSAIPENAFNQSFGIRT
;
A
#
# COMPACT_ATOMS: atom_id res chain seq x y z
N MET A 1 34.37 24.40 -34.54
CA MET A 1 32.98 23.92 -34.67
C MET A 1 32.67 22.67 -33.82
N SER A 2 33.59 21.71 -33.65
CA SER A 2 33.33 20.47 -32.88
C SER A 2 33.08 20.66 -31.37
N HIS A 3 33.75 21.62 -30.71
CA HIS A 3 33.58 21.85 -29.27
C HIS A 3 32.21 22.42 -28.86
N GLN A 4 31.53 23.17 -29.74
CA GLN A 4 30.20 23.72 -29.45
C GLN A 4 29.10 22.65 -29.53
N ILE A 5 29.25 21.67 -30.42
CA ILE A 5 28.31 20.55 -30.56
C ILE A 5 28.36 19.64 -29.31
N LEU A 6 29.56 19.42 -28.76
CA LEU A 6 29.75 18.61 -27.56
C LEU A 6 29.12 19.25 -26.30
N ALA A 7 29.11 20.59 -26.22
CA ALA A 7 28.51 21.33 -25.11
C ALA A 7 26.97 21.34 -25.13
N LEU A 8 26.36 21.17 -26.31
CA LEU A 8 24.90 21.10 -26.47
C LEU A 8 24.32 19.74 -26.10
N PHE A 9 25.12 18.67 -26.17
CA PHE A 9 24.65 17.30 -25.95
C PHE A 9 24.07 17.06 -24.54
N PRO A 10 24.70 17.51 -23.43
CA PRO A 10 24.14 17.34 -22.08
C PRO A 10 22.83 18.12 -21.87
N LEU A 11 22.71 19.31 -22.47
CA LEU A 11 21.51 20.14 -22.43
C LEU A 11 20.34 19.45 -23.16
N LEU A 12 20.63 18.85 -24.31
CA LEU A 12 19.63 18.08 -25.06
C LEU A 12 19.18 16.85 -24.26
N LEU A 13 20.11 16.14 -23.63
CA LEU A 13 19.84 14.96 -22.82
C LEU A 13 19.01 15.31 -21.56
N LEU A 14 19.32 16.45 -20.92
CA LEU A 14 18.53 17.00 -19.81
C LEU A 14 17.11 17.38 -20.26
N SER A 15 16.97 18.04 -21.42
CA SER A 15 15.66 18.41 -21.97
C SER A 15 14.80 17.18 -22.27
N PHE A 16 15.42 16.12 -22.79
CA PHE A 16 14.75 14.87 -23.09
C PHE A 16 14.35 14.12 -21.80
N ALA A 17 15.22 14.10 -20.79
CA ALA A 17 14.90 13.53 -19.49
C ALA A 17 13.71 14.26 -18.83
N MET A 18 13.69 15.60 -18.88
CA MET A 18 12.57 16.40 -18.38
C MET A 18 11.28 16.13 -19.16
N LEU A 19 11.37 15.95 -20.48
CA LEU A 19 10.22 15.62 -21.32
C LEU A 19 9.64 14.24 -20.98
N VAL A 20 10.48 13.22 -20.80
CA VAL A 20 10.05 11.87 -20.38
C VAL A 20 9.39 11.91 -19.01
N LEU A 21 9.95 12.68 -18.07
CA LEU A 21 9.41 12.84 -16.72
C LEU A 21 8.06 13.57 -16.74
N CYS A 22 7.94 14.63 -17.56
CA CYS A 22 6.68 15.32 -17.83
C CYS A 22 5.65 14.37 -18.43
N VAL A 23 6.00 13.57 -19.45
CA VAL A 23 5.08 12.60 -20.07
C VAL A 23 4.63 11.55 -19.05
N PHE A 24 5.52 11.06 -18.19
CA PHE A 24 5.18 10.08 -17.17
C PHE A 24 4.22 10.65 -16.11
N ILE A 25 4.48 11.89 -15.64
CA ILE A 25 3.59 12.62 -14.74
C ILE A 25 2.22 12.87 -15.40
N PHE A 26 2.22 13.35 -16.65
CA PHE A 26 1.00 13.59 -17.42
C PHE A 26 0.22 12.31 -17.66
N THR A 27 0.87 11.18 -17.92
CA THR A 27 0.19 9.89 -18.14
C THR A 27 -0.53 9.42 -16.87
N ARG A 28 0.12 9.53 -15.70
CA ARG A 28 -0.54 9.26 -14.41
C ARG A 28 -1.67 10.24 -14.09
N TYR A 29 -1.50 11.51 -14.46
CA TYR A 29 -2.51 12.55 -14.28
C TYR A 29 -3.74 12.28 -15.17
N PHE A 30 -3.51 11.92 -16.44
CA PHE A 30 -4.55 11.64 -17.42
C PHE A 30 -5.42 10.44 -17.02
N LEU A 31 -4.81 9.39 -16.47
CA LEU A 31 -5.52 8.19 -16.01
C LEU A 31 -6.45 8.48 -14.82
N ASN A 32 -6.01 9.35 -13.90
CA ASN A 32 -6.77 9.64 -12.69
C ASN A 32 -7.79 10.78 -12.88
N PHE A 33 -7.53 11.71 -13.80
CA PHE A 33 -8.36 12.92 -14.00
C PHE A 33 -8.46 13.31 -15.48
N PRO A 34 -9.09 12.47 -16.33
CA PRO A 34 -9.15 12.69 -17.77
C PRO A 34 -9.85 14.02 -18.14
N MET A 35 -10.82 14.46 -17.34
CA MET A 35 -11.57 15.69 -17.59
C MET A 35 -10.76 16.97 -17.34
N LEU A 36 -9.88 16.98 -16.33
CA LEU A 36 -8.95 18.11 -16.09
C LEU A 36 -7.87 18.18 -17.17
N CYS A 37 -7.41 17.02 -17.63
CA CYS A 37 -6.38 16.93 -18.66
C CYS A 37 -6.85 17.48 -20.01
N LEU A 38 -8.07 17.14 -20.44
CA LEU A 38 -8.69 17.70 -21.65
C LEU A 38 -8.83 19.23 -21.57
N LYS A 39 -9.09 19.77 -20.37
CA LYS A 39 -9.26 21.20 -20.16
C LYS A 39 -7.93 21.96 -20.17
N LEU A 40 -6.91 21.42 -19.53
CA LEU A 40 -5.53 21.93 -19.64
C LEU A 40 -5.05 21.95 -21.10
N LEU A 41 -5.45 20.95 -21.89
CA LEU A 41 -5.13 20.89 -23.32
C LEU A 41 -5.81 22.00 -24.12
N LEU A 42 -7.03 22.39 -23.73
CA LEU A 42 -7.77 23.51 -24.33
C LEU A 42 -7.15 24.88 -23.99
N GLU A 43 -6.42 24.99 -22.88
CA GLU A 43 -5.76 26.24 -22.45
C GLU A 43 -4.30 26.38 -22.94
N ILE A 44 -3.78 25.41 -23.69
CA ILE A 44 -2.45 25.49 -24.33
C ILE A 44 -2.24 26.79 -25.13
N PRO A 45 -3.23 27.37 -25.84
CA PRO A 45 -3.04 28.65 -26.52
C PRO A 45 -2.67 29.81 -25.58
N GLU A 46 -3.14 29.80 -24.33
CA GLU A 46 -2.79 30.84 -23.33
C GLU A 46 -1.32 30.76 -22.90
N LEU A 47 -0.68 29.59 -23.02
CA LEU A 47 0.76 29.42 -22.76
C LEU A 47 1.60 30.39 -23.61
N PHE A 48 1.19 30.62 -24.86
CA PHE A 48 1.90 31.50 -25.79
C PHE A 48 1.65 32.98 -25.51
N ILE A 49 0.51 33.32 -24.89
CA ILE A 49 0.09 34.70 -24.62
C ILE A 49 0.64 35.18 -23.27
N ASN A 50 0.58 34.34 -22.23
CA ASN A 50 1.09 34.68 -20.91
C ASN A 50 1.59 33.43 -20.16
N PRO A 51 2.85 33.02 -20.40
CA PRO A 51 3.38 31.77 -19.87
C PRO A 51 3.47 31.77 -18.33
N ILE A 52 3.70 32.93 -17.72
CA ILE A 52 3.78 33.06 -16.26
C ILE A 52 2.41 32.76 -15.63
N LYS A 53 1.33 33.33 -16.17
CA LYS A 53 -0.04 33.10 -15.69
C LYS A 53 -0.44 31.63 -15.83
N PHE A 54 -0.12 31.01 -16.97
CA PHE A 54 -0.38 29.59 -17.20
C PHE A 54 0.43 28.70 -16.24
N LEU A 55 1.73 28.99 -16.05
CA LEU A 55 2.59 28.26 -15.11
C LEU A 55 2.05 28.35 -13.68
N THR A 56 1.62 29.54 -13.24
CA THR A 56 1.01 29.70 -11.91
C THR A 56 -0.26 28.88 -11.75
N LYS A 57 -1.09 28.76 -12.79
CA LYS A 57 -2.31 27.94 -12.79
C LYS A 57 -1.99 26.44 -12.69
N ILE A 58 -0.98 25.96 -13.42
CA ILE A 58 -0.52 24.57 -13.33
C ILE A 58 0.00 24.25 -11.93
N VAL A 59 0.88 25.10 -11.39
CA VAL A 59 1.45 24.88 -10.05
C VAL A 59 0.36 24.85 -8.99
N HIS A 60 -0.66 25.69 -9.13
CA HIS A 60 -1.83 25.69 -8.24
C HIS A 60 -2.64 24.39 -8.35
N ILE A 61 -2.97 23.92 -9.55
CA ILE A 61 -3.74 22.68 -9.73
C ILE A 61 -2.96 21.48 -9.17
N LEU A 62 -1.65 21.42 -9.42
CA LEU A 62 -0.78 20.35 -8.92
C LEU A 62 -0.66 20.37 -7.39
N SER A 63 -0.53 21.55 -6.77
CA SER A 63 -0.45 21.68 -5.31
C SER A 63 -1.76 21.26 -4.65
N LEU A 64 -2.90 21.66 -5.22
CA LEU A 64 -4.22 21.26 -4.75
C LEU A 64 -4.41 19.75 -4.88
N GLN A 65 -4.07 19.15 -6.02
CA GLN A 65 -4.13 17.70 -6.20
C GLN A 65 -3.25 16.95 -5.19
N HIS A 66 -2.03 17.42 -4.96
CA HIS A 66 -1.12 16.80 -4.01
C HIS A 66 -1.70 16.85 -2.58
N LEU A 67 -2.22 18.00 -2.16
CA LEU A 67 -2.88 18.18 -0.87
C LEU A 67 -4.08 17.24 -0.73
N LEU A 68 -4.93 17.16 -1.76
CA LEU A 68 -6.11 16.29 -1.75
C LEU A 68 -5.73 14.80 -1.68
N THR A 69 -4.71 14.39 -2.44
CA THR A 69 -4.20 13.01 -2.40
C THR A 69 -3.64 12.67 -1.03
N TRP A 70 -2.83 13.56 -0.45
CA TRP A 70 -2.29 13.41 0.89
C TRP A 70 -3.40 13.30 1.95
N LEU A 71 -4.43 14.15 1.86
CA LEU A 71 -5.57 14.14 2.79
C LEU A 71 -6.36 12.82 2.67
N LEU A 72 -6.53 12.30 1.46
CA LEU A 72 -7.17 11.01 1.22
C LEU A 72 -6.38 9.85 1.87
N THR A 73 -5.05 9.84 1.72
CA THR A 73 -4.17 8.85 2.36
C THR A 73 -4.26 8.94 3.88
N LYS A 74 -4.26 10.14 4.45
CA LYS A 74 -4.39 10.34 5.91
C LYS A 74 -5.73 9.85 6.46
N VAL A 75 -6.80 9.98 5.69
CA VAL A 75 -8.10 9.44 6.11
C VAL A 75 -8.17 7.93 6.01
N GLU A 76 -7.51 7.30 5.04
CA GLU A 76 -7.33 5.85 5.06
C GLU A 76 -6.57 5.40 6.30
N GLU A 77 -5.45 6.06 6.61
CA GLU A 77 -4.69 5.79 7.83
C GLU A 77 -5.58 5.94 9.07
N PHE A 78 -6.35 7.02 9.18
CA PHE A 78 -7.26 7.27 10.31
C PHE A 78 -8.34 6.20 10.42
N CYS A 79 -9.04 5.89 9.33
CA CYS A 79 -10.16 4.94 9.33
C CYS A 79 -9.72 3.53 9.73
N PHE A 80 -8.49 3.15 9.39
CA PHE A 80 -8.01 1.80 9.63
C PHE A 80 -7.10 1.69 10.87
N ASN A 81 -6.24 2.66 11.21
CA ASN A 81 -5.21 2.49 12.23
C ASN A 81 -5.66 2.68 13.69
N GLU A 82 -6.88 3.17 13.94
CA GLU A 82 -7.25 3.70 15.27
C GLU A 82 -6.17 4.67 15.80
N VAL A 83 -5.50 5.38 14.89
CA VAL A 83 -4.56 6.44 15.27
C VAL A 83 -5.39 7.59 15.80
N LYS A 84 -4.83 8.26 16.82
CA LYS A 84 -5.40 9.46 17.43
C LYS A 84 -5.82 10.45 16.33
N PRO A 85 -6.91 11.20 16.53
CA PRO A 85 -7.39 12.19 15.56
C PRO A 85 -6.23 13.04 15.05
N ILE A 86 -6.29 13.41 13.78
CA ILE A 86 -5.40 14.34 13.06
C ILE A 86 -4.79 15.29 14.09
N ILE A 87 -3.49 15.16 14.32
CA ILE A 87 -2.80 15.96 15.34
C ILE A 87 -3.10 17.42 14.98
N TYR A 88 -3.44 18.24 15.97
CA TYR A 88 -3.83 19.65 15.74
C TYR A 88 -2.90 20.40 14.78
N GLY A 89 -1.61 20.03 14.72
CA GLY A 89 -0.65 20.55 13.74
C GLY A 89 -0.96 20.21 12.27
N GLU A 90 -1.42 19.01 11.94
CA GLU A 90 -1.79 18.63 10.57
C GLU A 90 -3.08 19.33 10.11
N ALA A 91 -4.07 19.44 11.00
CA ALA A 91 -5.28 20.23 10.75
C ALA A 91 -4.95 21.73 10.59
N PHE A 92 -4.00 22.24 11.37
CA PHE A 92 -3.50 23.61 11.27
C PHE A 92 -2.73 23.85 9.97
N ILE A 93 -1.96 22.88 9.46
CA ILE A 93 -1.32 22.96 8.14
C ILE A 93 -2.37 23.00 7.02
N ILE A 94 -3.40 22.14 7.07
CA ILE A 94 -4.50 22.17 6.11
C ILE A 94 -5.22 23.53 6.17
N LEU A 95 -5.48 24.04 7.39
CA LEU A 95 -6.09 25.35 7.60
C LEU A 95 -5.21 26.46 7.03
N LEU A 96 -3.90 26.44 7.28
CA LEU A 96 -2.94 27.42 6.73
C LEU A 96 -2.84 27.35 5.21
N CYS A 97 -2.78 26.14 4.62
CA CYS A 97 -2.73 25.99 3.17
C CYS A 97 -4.02 26.49 2.51
N THR A 98 -5.18 26.15 3.08
CA THR A 98 -6.48 26.61 2.55
C THR A 98 -6.69 28.10 2.73
N SER A 99 -6.28 28.68 3.87
CA SER A 99 -6.34 30.13 4.10
C SER A 99 -5.31 30.90 3.29
N PHE A 100 -4.11 30.36 3.04
CA PHE A 100 -3.13 30.94 2.12
C PHE A 100 -3.67 31.00 0.69
N LEU A 101 -4.31 29.93 0.22
CA LEU A 101 -4.99 29.93 -1.08
C LEU A 101 -6.09 31.00 -1.15
N PHE A 102 -6.89 31.15 -0.09
CA PHE A 102 -7.97 32.13 -0.02
C PHE A 102 -7.49 33.60 0.05
N ILE A 103 -6.39 33.86 0.79
CA ILE A 103 -5.85 35.21 1.01
C ILE A 103 -5.10 35.73 -0.23
N PHE A 104 -4.35 34.87 -0.92
CA PHE A 104 -3.53 35.29 -2.05
C PHE A 104 -4.26 35.23 -3.41
N TYR A 105 -5.40 34.53 -3.50
CA TYR A 105 -6.24 34.47 -4.71
C TYR A 105 -7.74 34.74 -4.45
N PRO A 106 -8.12 35.86 -3.80
CA PRO A 106 -9.50 36.11 -3.37
C PRO A 106 -10.48 36.40 -4.52
N SER A 107 -9.99 36.81 -5.69
CA SER A 107 -10.83 37.28 -6.80
C SER A 107 -11.14 36.23 -7.87
N ALA A 108 -10.64 35.00 -7.71
CA ALA A 108 -10.78 33.96 -8.73
C ALA A 108 -10.83 32.55 -8.13
N ILE A 109 -11.73 32.30 -7.16
CA ILE A 109 -12.24 30.94 -7.02
C ILE A 109 -13.08 30.68 -8.27
N ILE A 110 -12.40 30.21 -9.31
CA ILE A 110 -13.02 29.86 -10.58
C ILE A 110 -14.00 28.73 -10.27
N LEU A 111 -15.16 28.71 -10.93
CA LEU A 111 -16.17 27.64 -10.83
C LEU A 111 -15.56 26.22 -10.86
N GLU A 112 -14.40 26.08 -11.50
CA GLU A 112 -13.55 24.89 -11.59
C GLU A 112 -13.00 24.40 -10.25
N GLU A 113 -12.55 25.29 -9.37
CA GLU A 113 -12.00 24.93 -8.05
C GLU A 113 -13.12 24.43 -7.13
N VAL A 114 -14.29 25.09 -7.17
CA VAL A 114 -15.49 24.62 -6.46
C VAL A 114 -15.90 23.24 -6.96
N ALA A 115 -15.86 23.02 -8.28
CA ALA A 115 -16.19 21.72 -8.85
C ALA A 115 -15.19 20.64 -8.41
N LEU A 116 -13.89 20.93 -8.43
CA LEU A 116 -12.85 20.00 -7.97
C LEU A 116 -13.00 19.65 -6.49
N ILE A 117 -13.21 20.66 -5.64
CA ILE A 117 -13.45 20.49 -4.21
C ILE A 117 -14.71 19.64 -3.98
N THR A 118 -15.79 19.92 -4.71
CA THR A 118 -17.04 19.16 -4.61
C THR A 118 -16.86 17.70 -5.00
N VAL A 119 -16.20 17.43 -6.13
CA VAL A 119 -15.87 16.05 -6.57
C VAL A 119 -14.98 15.35 -5.54
N PHE A 120 -13.99 16.06 -5.00
CA PHE A 120 -13.14 15.53 -3.95
C PHE A 120 -13.92 15.13 -2.71
N PHE A 121 -14.78 16.01 -2.17
CA PHE A 121 -15.63 15.69 -1.02
C PHE A 121 -16.58 14.52 -1.31
N GLY A 122 -17.09 14.42 -2.55
CA GLY A 122 -17.88 13.26 -2.99
C GLY A 122 -17.08 11.95 -2.96
N LEU A 123 -15.88 11.93 -3.56
CA LEU A 123 -14.98 10.77 -3.55
C LEU A 123 -14.54 10.41 -2.14
N PHE A 124 -14.25 11.42 -1.33
CA PHE A 124 -13.88 11.29 0.08
C PHE A 124 -15.01 10.63 0.88
N ALA A 125 -16.22 11.16 0.79
CA ALA A 125 -17.39 10.60 1.46
C ALA A 125 -17.65 9.17 1.00
N TYR A 126 -17.59 8.92 -0.31
CA TYR A 126 -17.74 7.57 -0.87
C TYR A 126 -16.71 6.58 -0.30
N LYS A 127 -15.43 6.94 -0.32
CA LYS A 127 -14.34 6.10 0.19
C LYS A 127 -14.48 5.86 1.70
N PHE A 128 -14.81 6.90 2.46
CA PHE A 128 -15.10 6.80 3.89
C PHE A 128 -16.27 5.86 4.18
N LEU A 129 -17.36 5.96 3.42
CA LEU A 129 -18.52 5.08 3.56
C LEU A 129 -18.16 3.62 3.25
N ILE A 130 -17.41 3.36 2.18
CA ILE A 130 -16.93 2.00 1.86
C ILE A 130 -16.11 1.42 2.99
N ILE A 131 -15.11 2.18 3.48
CA ILE A 131 -14.22 1.68 4.54
C ILE A 131 -15.02 1.38 5.81
N LYS A 132 -15.88 2.31 6.22
CA LYS A 132 -16.65 2.24 7.47
C LYS A 132 -17.72 1.16 7.43
N TYR A 133 -18.50 1.08 6.35
CA TYR A 133 -19.69 0.24 6.29
C TYR A 133 -19.50 -1.09 5.55
N GLN A 134 -18.51 -1.20 4.67
CA GLN A 134 -18.26 -2.44 3.93
C GLN A 134 -17.00 -3.16 4.42
N ILE A 135 -15.84 -2.50 4.37
CA ILE A 135 -14.55 -3.16 4.63
C ILE A 135 -14.40 -3.53 6.11
N LYS A 136 -14.59 -2.57 7.03
CA LYS A 136 -14.38 -2.82 8.46
C LYS A 136 -15.27 -3.94 9.01
N PRO A 137 -16.58 -4.02 8.69
CA PRO A 137 -17.42 -5.14 9.09
C PRO A 137 -17.03 -6.46 8.41
N ALA A 138 -16.64 -6.43 7.13
CA ALA A 138 -16.19 -7.63 6.41
C ALA A 138 -14.93 -8.23 7.06
N VAL A 139 -13.91 -7.41 7.33
CA VAL A 139 -12.68 -7.86 8.00
C VAL A 139 -12.97 -8.38 9.41
N LYS A 140 -13.90 -7.73 10.15
CA LYS A 140 -14.35 -8.24 11.45
C LYS A 140 -14.98 -9.63 11.33
N ARG A 141 -15.80 -9.87 10.30
CA ARG A 141 -16.37 -11.19 10.01
C ARG A 141 -15.31 -12.22 9.63
N ALA A 142 -14.33 -11.86 8.80
CA ALA A 142 -13.22 -12.75 8.44
C ALA A 142 -12.47 -13.23 9.69
N LYS A 143 -12.15 -12.31 10.62
CA LYS A 143 -11.49 -12.64 11.89
C LYS A 143 -12.33 -13.53 12.80
N LEU A 144 -13.66 -13.40 12.75
CA LEU A 144 -14.55 -14.31 13.47
C LEU A 144 -14.50 -15.73 12.88
N PHE A 145 -14.47 -15.85 11.55
CA PHE A 145 -14.32 -17.14 10.88
C PHE A 145 -12.97 -17.78 11.15
N GLU A 146 -11.87 -17.02 11.14
CA GLU A 146 -10.53 -17.51 11.56
C GLU A 146 -10.56 -18.10 12.98
N ARG A 147 -11.11 -17.35 13.95
CA ARG A 147 -11.22 -17.82 15.34
C ARG A 147 -12.08 -19.07 15.45
N SER A 148 -13.20 -19.11 14.71
CA SER A 148 -14.07 -20.28 14.64
C SER A 148 -13.33 -21.50 14.08
N ALA A 149 -12.55 -21.33 13.02
CA ALA A 149 -11.75 -22.37 12.39
C ALA A 149 -10.69 -22.94 13.35
N LEU A 150 -9.96 -22.07 14.05
CA LEU A 150 -8.96 -22.46 15.05
C LEU A 150 -9.58 -23.19 16.23
N ASN A 151 -10.75 -22.75 16.70
CA ASN A 151 -11.48 -23.43 17.78
C ASN A 151 -11.99 -24.80 17.34
N ALA A 152 -12.54 -24.91 16.12
CA ALA A 152 -12.94 -26.18 15.53
C ALA A 152 -11.75 -27.14 15.39
N TYR A 153 -10.59 -26.62 14.99
CA TYR A 153 -9.36 -27.40 14.83
C TYR A 153 -8.89 -27.97 16.17
N LYS A 154 -8.88 -27.15 17.23
CA LYS A 154 -8.55 -27.58 18.59
C LYS A 154 -9.47 -28.68 19.11
N ARG A 155 -10.74 -28.69 18.67
CA ARG A 155 -11.74 -29.71 19.01
C ARG A 155 -11.71 -30.93 18.07
N GLY A 156 -10.84 -30.95 17.06
CA GLY A 156 -10.73 -32.04 16.09
C GLY A 156 -11.76 -32.02 14.95
N PHE A 157 -12.60 -30.99 14.83
CA PHE A 157 -13.62 -30.87 13.78
C PHE A 157 -13.04 -30.35 12.46
N ILE A 158 -12.32 -31.22 11.74
CA ILE A 158 -11.49 -30.83 10.58
C ILE A 158 -12.30 -30.26 9.41
N GLN A 159 -13.45 -30.85 9.08
CA GLN A 159 -14.29 -30.35 7.99
C GLN A 159 -14.80 -28.92 8.29
N MET A 160 -15.18 -28.68 9.54
CA MET A 160 -15.60 -27.35 9.99
C MET A 160 -14.43 -26.36 9.95
N THR A 161 -13.22 -26.77 10.35
CA THR A 161 -12.02 -25.93 10.25
C THR A 161 -11.80 -25.40 8.84
N PHE A 162 -11.78 -26.28 7.83
CA PHE A 162 -11.57 -25.86 6.45
C PHE A 162 -12.71 -25.00 5.93
N SER A 163 -13.97 -25.35 6.22
CA SER A 163 -15.12 -24.54 5.81
C SER A 163 -15.06 -23.11 6.37
N GLN A 164 -14.63 -22.95 7.63
CA GLN A 164 -14.50 -21.62 8.24
C GLN A 164 -13.29 -20.84 7.67
N PHE A 165 -12.17 -21.51 7.42
CA PHE A 165 -11.04 -20.87 6.74
C PHE A 165 -11.37 -20.42 5.31
N GLU A 166 -12.12 -21.22 4.54
CA GLU A 166 -12.59 -20.84 3.21
C GLU A 166 -13.49 -19.60 3.25
N LYS A 167 -14.39 -19.49 4.24
CA LYS A 167 -15.21 -18.29 4.44
C LYS A 167 -14.37 -17.06 4.76
N ALA A 168 -13.35 -17.19 5.60
CA ALA A 168 -12.42 -16.10 5.89
C ALA A 168 -11.65 -15.69 4.63
N LEU A 169 -11.15 -16.66 3.87
CA LEU A 169 -10.36 -16.43 2.67
C LEU A 169 -11.20 -15.76 1.57
N ALA A 170 -12.45 -16.19 1.41
CA ALA A 170 -13.38 -15.58 0.46
C ALA A 170 -13.58 -14.09 0.73
N ILE A 171 -13.56 -13.66 2.00
CA ILE A 171 -13.63 -12.24 2.36
C ILE A 171 -12.31 -11.54 2.01
N TYR A 172 -11.15 -12.08 2.41
CA TYR A 172 -9.86 -11.46 2.11
C TYR A 172 -9.56 -11.37 0.62
N ASN A 173 -10.17 -12.24 -0.20
CA ASN A 173 -10.03 -12.22 -1.65
C ASN A 173 -11.03 -11.30 -2.36
N GLN A 174 -11.93 -10.62 -1.63
CA GLN A 174 -12.79 -9.60 -2.24
C GLN A 174 -11.93 -8.45 -2.77
N PRO A 175 -12.20 -7.90 -3.98
CA PRO A 175 -11.35 -6.87 -4.59
C PRO A 175 -11.08 -5.66 -3.69
N ALA A 176 -12.09 -5.20 -2.95
CA ALA A 176 -11.99 -4.08 -2.02
C ALA A 176 -11.02 -4.32 -0.85
N ILE A 177 -10.71 -5.58 -0.53
CA ILE A 177 -9.81 -5.98 0.56
C ILE A 177 -8.46 -6.46 -0.02
N ALA A 178 -8.50 -7.26 -1.08
CA ALA A 178 -7.33 -7.84 -1.74
C ALA A 178 -6.39 -6.80 -2.36
N ASN A 179 -6.92 -5.64 -2.76
CA ASN A 179 -6.11 -4.55 -3.32
C ASN A 179 -5.49 -3.64 -2.24
N ASN A 180 -5.64 -4.00 -0.96
CA ASN A 180 -5.15 -3.21 0.15
C ASN A 180 -4.07 -3.99 0.92
N PHE A 181 -2.82 -3.53 0.76
CA PHE A 181 -1.62 -4.14 1.35
C PHE A 181 -1.69 -4.34 2.86
N ARG A 182 -2.57 -3.61 3.55
CA ARG A 182 -2.76 -3.77 4.98
C ARG A 182 -3.37 -5.11 5.36
N PHE A 183 -4.24 -5.65 4.52
CA PHE A 183 -4.90 -6.93 4.76
C PHE A 183 -4.11 -8.11 4.21
N ASP A 184 -3.07 -7.86 3.41
CA ASP A 184 -2.18 -8.89 2.89
C ASP A 184 -1.51 -9.68 4.00
N ILE A 185 -1.06 -9.02 5.07
CA ILE A 185 -0.47 -9.72 6.21
C ILE A 185 -1.49 -10.61 6.93
N ASP A 186 -2.75 -10.14 7.06
CA ASP A 186 -3.82 -10.95 7.66
C ASP A 186 -4.16 -12.16 6.75
N ARG A 187 -4.18 -11.96 5.42
CA ARG A 187 -4.37 -13.01 4.42
C ARG A 187 -3.21 -14.03 4.41
N ALA A 188 -1.97 -13.58 4.50
CA ALA A 188 -0.80 -14.44 4.56
C ALA A 188 -0.80 -15.31 5.83
N LYS A 189 -1.18 -14.75 6.99
CA LYS A 189 -1.35 -15.52 8.23
C LYS A 189 -2.44 -16.57 8.11
N LEU A 190 -3.55 -16.25 7.45
CA LEU A 190 -4.61 -17.23 7.18
C LEU A 190 -4.08 -18.39 6.33
N PHE A 191 -3.32 -18.12 5.28
CA PHE A 191 -2.65 -19.16 4.49
C PHE A 191 -1.69 -20.01 5.34
N GLU A 192 -0.90 -19.41 6.23
CA GLU A 192 -0.06 -20.17 7.16
C GLU A 192 -0.87 -21.09 8.07
N GLN A 193 -1.96 -20.58 8.65
CA GLN A 193 -2.82 -21.37 9.53
C GLN A 193 -3.42 -22.58 8.79
N ILE A 194 -3.87 -22.38 7.56
CA ILE A 194 -4.35 -23.47 6.69
C ILE A 194 -3.21 -24.47 6.42
N GLY A 195 -2.01 -23.97 6.10
CA GLY A 195 -0.81 -24.78 5.89
C GLY A 195 -0.45 -25.66 7.09
N ILE A 196 -0.51 -25.10 8.30
CA ILE A 196 -0.25 -25.81 9.57
C ILE A 196 -1.26 -26.93 9.78
N VAL A 197 -2.55 -26.64 9.61
CA VAL A 197 -3.61 -27.65 9.77
C VAL A 197 -3.43 -28.79 8.78
N LEU A 198 -3.10 -28.47 7.51
CA LEU A 198 -2.84 -29.48 6.48
C LEU A 198 -1.60 -30.32 6.80
N TYR A 199 -0.52 -29.70 7.26
CA TYR A 199 0.69 -30.40 7.65
C TYR A 199 0.43 -31.40 8.78
N ASN A 200 -0.27 -30.96 9.83
CA ASN A 200 -0.65 -31.83 10.96
C ASN A 200 -1.56 -32.99 10.55
N LYS A 201 -2.26 -32.86 9.42
CA LYS A 201 -3.05 -33.94 8.80
C LYS A 201 -2.28 -34.73 7.74
N ARG A 202 -0.95 -34.65 7.74
CA ARG A 202 -0.04 -35.35 6.82
C ARG A 202 -0.29 -35.01 5.35
N ARG A 203 -0.89 -33.85 5.05
CA ARG A 203 -1.13 -33.34 3.68
C ARG A 203 -0.01 -32.39 3.25
N SER A 204 1.24 -32.82 3.36
CA SER A 204 2.43 -31.97 3.22
C SER A 204 2.53 -31.23 1.89
N LYS A 205 2.09 -31.84 0.78
CA LYS A 205 2.08 -31.19 -0.55
C LYS A 205 1.12 -29.99 -0.59
N GLN A 206 -0.08 -30.13 -0.02
CA GLN A 206 -1.05 -29.04 0.06
C GLN A 206 -0.57 -27.96 1.03
N ALA A 207 -0.06 -28.37 2.20
CA ALA A 207 0.54 -27.46 3.17
C ALA A 207 1.65 -26.60 2.55
N SER A 208 2.52 -27.22 1.75
CA SER A 208 3.62 -26.52 1.08
C SER A 208 3.14 -25.40 0.16
N ARG A 209 2.06 -25.63 -0.59
CA ARG A 209 1.45 -24.60 -1.46
C ARG A 209 0.98 -23.39 -0.65
N TYR A 210 0.29 -23.62 0.46
CA TYR A 210 -0.20 -22.55 1.31
C TYR A 210 0.93 -21.76 2.00
N PHE A 211 2.00 -22.45 2.42
CA PHE A 211 3.18 -21.76 2.95
C PHE A 211 3.92 -20.94 1.90
N SER A 212 3.94 -21.39 0.64
CA SER A 212 4.46 -20.60 -0.49
C SER A 212 3.58 -19.39 -0.76
N GLN A 213 2.26 -19.55 -0.86
CA GLN A 213 1.35 -18.42 -1.06
C GLN A 213 1.46 -17.35 0.04
N ALA A 214 1.59 -17.78 1.30
CA ALA A 214 1.85 -16.84 2.39
C ALA A 214 3.17 -16.10 2.22
N PHE A 215 4.22 -16.80 1.75
CA PHE A 215 5.53 -16.20 1.54
C PHE A 215 5.57 -15.26 0.34
N ASP A 216 4.92 -15.62 -0.76
CA ASP A 216 4.78 -14.79 -1.96
C ASP A 216 4.17 -13.43 -1.56
N ILE A 217 3.10 -13.45 -0.75
CA ILE A 217 2.53 -12.23 -0.20
C ILE A 217 3.57 -11.46 0.60
N TYR A 218 4.31 -12.07 1.53
CA TYR A 218 5.28 -11.32 2.31
C TYR A 218 6.42 -10.70 1.49
N GLN A 219 6.70 -11.21 0.29
CA GLN A 219 7.74 -10.66 -0.58
C GLN A 219 7.28 -9.44 -1.39
N GLU A 220 5.98 -9.23 -1.54
CA GLU A 220 5.45 -8.06 -2.26
C GLU A 220 5.90 -6.76 -1.57
N PRO A 221 6.03 -5.64 -2.31
CA PRO A 221 6.36 -4.35 -1.70
C PRO A 221 5.20 -3.89 -0.82
N HIS A 222 5.46 -3.68 0.48
CA HIS A 222 4.48 -3.11 1.40
C HIS A 222 4.90 -1.69 1.79
N ASP A 223 3.93 -0.89 2.24
CA ASP A 223 4.20 0.40 2.87
C ASP A 223 4.83 0.20 4.26
N PHE A 224 6.15 0.03 4.25
CA PHE A 224 6.96 -0.16 5.43
C PHE A 224 7.30 1.14 6.17
N GLU A 225 6.92 2.31 5.64
CA GLU A 225 7.00 3.59 6.37
C GLU A 225 6.10 3.54 7.61
N ASN A 226 5.03 2.74 7.55
CA ASN A 226 4.22 2.41 8.70
C ASN A 226 4.95 1.40 9.62
N ALA A 227 5.65 1.94 10.64
CA ALA A 227 6.36 1.16 11.64
C ALA A 227 5.49 0.10 12.35
N LYS A 228 4.18 0.32 12.50
CA LYS A 228 3.25 -0.67 13.08
C LYS A 228 3.06 -1.84 12.13
N LEU A 229 2.86 -1.56 10.85
CA LEU A 229 2.70 -2.59 9.82
C LEU A 229 3.99 -3.41 9.67
N MET A 230 5.14 -2.75 9.61
CA MET A 230 6.46 -3.38 9.58
C MET A 230 6.65 -4.34 10.77
N LYS A 231 6.36 -3.90 12.01
CA LYS A 231 6.43 -4.77 13.20
C LYS A 231 5.50 -5.98 13.10
N VAL A 232 4.28 -5.81 12.58
CA VAL A 232 3.33 -6.91 12.42
C VAL A 232 3.80 -7.89 11.34
N HIS A 233 4.38 -7.39 10.25
CA HIS A 233 4.95 -8.16 9.16
C HIS A 233 6.13 -9.02 9.64
N ILE A 234 7.13 -8.41 10.28
CA ILE A 234 8.30 -9.11 10.83
C ILE A 234 7.88 -10.18 11.84
N ARG A 235 6.91 -9.86 12.70
CA ARG A 235 6.39 -10.85 13.67
C ARG A 235 5.76 -12.04 12.96
N ALA A 236 4.96 -11.80 11.92
CA ALA A 236 4.32 -12.86 11.14
C ALA A 236 5.36 -13.74 10.45
N LEU A 237 6.34 -13.13 9.76
CA LEU A 237 7.46 -13.85 9.15
C LEU A 237 8.22 -14.70 10.17
N LYS A 238 8.55 -14.13 11.34
CA LYS A 238 9.29 -14.84 12.39
C LYS A 238 8.50 -16.03 12.94
N THR A 239 7.22 -15.82 13.24
CA THR A 239 6.33 -16.90 13.70
C THR A 239 6.23 -18.01 12.66
N GLY A 240 5.98 -17.67 11.39
CA GLY A 240 5.90 -18.66 10.33
C GLY A 240 7.23 -19.38 10.07
N ALA A 241 8.37 -18.69 10.19
CA ALA A 241 9.70 -19.29 10.09
C ALA A 241 9.98 -20.30 11.21
N ASN A 242 9.64 -19.97 12.46
CA ASN A 242 9.76 -20.89 13.60
C ASN A 242 8.91 -22.16 13.36
N ILE A 243 7.67 -21.99 12.91
CA ILE A 243 6.79 -23.12 12.62
C ILE A 243 7.36 -23.99 11.49
N LEU A 244 7.91 -23.37 10.44
CA LEU A 244 8.61 -24.10 9.37
C LEU A 244 9.84 -24.87 9.88
N LEU A 245 10.59 -24.33 10.84
CA LEU A 245 11.68 -25.05 11.50
C LEU A 245 11.17 -26.27 12.27
N GLU A 246 10.12 -26.11 13.08
CA GLU A 246 9.50 -27.21 13.84
C GLU A 246 9.00 -28.33 12.92
N MET A 247 8.51 -27.97 11.73
CA MET A 247 8.12 -28.91 10.69
C MET A 247 9.30 -29.51 9.90
N GLY A 248 10.55 -29.22 10.27
CA GLY A 248 11.75 -29.69 9.56
C GLY A 248 12.01 -29.02 8.20
N ARG A 249 11.21 -28.02 7.81
CA ARG A 249 11.34 -27.27 6.55
C ARG A 249 12.39 -26.15 6.66
N ARG A 250 13.62 -26.54 6.99
CA ARG A 250 14.73 -25.61 7.25
C ARG A 250 14.97 -24.62 6.10
N LYS A 251 14.94 -25.08 4.85
CA LYS A 251 15.15 -24.21 3.67
C LYS A 251 14.12 -23.07 3.60
N ASP A 252 12.86 -23.37 3.86
CA ASP A 252 11.78 -22.37 3.77
C ASP A 252 11.76 -21.43 4.97
N ALA A 253 12.10 -21.95 6.15
CA ALA A 253 12.31 -21.11 7.33
C ALA A 253 13.48 -20.13 7.11
N TRP A 254 14.60 -20.61 6.54
CA TRP A 254 15.76 -19.77 6.25
C TRP A 254 15.42 -18.61 5.32
N LYS A 255 14.67 -18.85 4.25
CA LYS A 255 14.21 -17.79 3.33
C LYS A 255 13.47 -16.68 4.08
N ARG A 256 12.62 -17.04 5.04
CA ARG A 256 11.87 -16.06 5.84
C ARG A 256 12.75 -15.30 6.82
N TYR A 257 13.70 -15.96 7.49
CA TYR A 257 14.66 -15.25 8.33
C TYR A 257 15.56 -14.31 7.53
N LYS A 258 15.97 -14.73 6.33
CA LYS A 258 16.73 -13.89 5.40
C LYS A 258 15.93 -12.64 5.03
N LEU A 259 14.65 -12.79 4.69
CA LEU A 259 13.78 -11.65 4.41
C LEU A 259 13.65 -10.71 5.63
N ILE A 260 13.53 -11.24 6.85
CA ILE A 260 13.53 -10.40 8.06
C ILE A 260 14.83 -9.61 8.18
N TYR A 261 15.98 -10.24 7.91
CA TYR A 261 17.27 -9.57 7.92
C TYR A 261 17.34 -8.48 6.84
N GLU A 262 16.90 -8.76 5.60
CA GLU A 262 16.85 -7.79 4.51
C GLU A 262 15.97 -6.58 4.87
N LEU A 263 14.87 -6.79 5.61
CA LEU A 263 13.95 -5.72 6.02
C LEU A 263 14.43 -4.91 7.24
N THR A 264 15.27 -5.48 8.12
CA THR A 264 15.58 -4.88 9.43
C THR A 264 17.06 -4.63 9.69
N GLY A 265 17.95 -5.28 8.92
CA GLY A 265 19.37 -5.38 9.21
C GLY A 265 19.71 -6.25 10.43
N VAL A 266 18.72 -6.84 11.11
CA VAL A 266 18.90 -7.61 12.34
C VAL A 266 18.66 -9.10 12.08
N SER A 267 19.62 -9.94 12.48
CA SER A 267 19.44 -11.38 12.37
C SER A 267 18.32 -11.86 13.29
N ALA A 268 17.32 -12.51 12.70
CA ALA A 268 16.21 -13.14 13.44
C ALA A 268 16.36 -14.66 13.55
N ILE A 269 17.50 -15.20 13.10
CA ILE A 269 17.80 -16.63 13.09
C ILE A 269 18.03 -17.11 14.54
N PRO A 270 17.33 -18.16 15.01
CA PRO A 270 17.61 -18.74 16.31
C PRO A 270 19.02 -19.32 16.35
N GLU A 271 19.76 -19.06 17.43
CA GLU A 271 21.07 -19.68 17.66
C GLU A 271 20.96 -21.20 17.55
N ASN A 272 21.86 -21.82 16.79
CA ASN A 272 21.91 -23.27 16.49
C ASN A 272 20.87 -23.82 15.50
N ALA A 273 19.95 -23.02 14.96
CA ALA A 273 18.92 -23.53 14.02
C ALA A 273 19.49 -24.04 12.68
N PHE A 274 20.66 -23.53 12.24
CA PHE A 274 21.23 -23.82 10.92
C PHE A 274 22.69 -24.28 10.93
N ASN A 275 23.29 -24.52 12.11
CA ASN A 275 24.73 -24.77 12.32
C ASN A 275 25.29 -26.04 11.67
N GLN A 276 24.50 -26.81 10.92
CA GLN A 276 24.95 -28.07 10.29
C GLN A 276 24.73 -28.17 8.77
N SER A 277 24.23 -27.15 8.06
CA SER A 277 23.90 -27.38 6.62
C SER A 277 24.10 -26.25 5.63
N PHE A 278 24.50 -25.04 6.04
CA PHE A 278 24.53 -23.92 5.09
C PHE A 278 25.88 -23.25 4.82
N GLY A 279 26.98 -23.66 5.47
CA GLY A 279 28.33 -23.28 5.02
C GLY A 279 28.52 -21.77 4.78
N ILE A 280 27.80 -20.92 5.50
CA ILE A 280 28.00 -19.47 5.43
C ILE A 280 29.09 -19.18 6.46
N ARG A 281 30.34 -19.13 5.99
CA ARG A 281 31.43 -18.50 6.74
C ARG A 281 31.05 -17.02 6.89
N THR A 282 30.93 -16.60 8.14
CA THR A 282 30.95 -15.19 8.57
C THR A 282 32.16 -14.48 8.01
#